data_AF-A0A7Y2G0G9-F1
#
_entry.id   AF-A0A7Y2G0G9-F1
#
_cell.length_a   1.000
_cell.length_b   1.000
_cell.length_c   1.000
_cell.angle_alpha   90.00
_cell.angle_beta   90.00
_cell.angle_gamma   90.00
#
_symmetry.space_group_name_H-M   'P 1'
#
loop_
_entity.id
_entity.type
_entity.pdbx_description
1 polymer ?
#
loop_
_entity_poly.entity_id
_entity_poly.type
_entity_poly.pdbx_seq_one_letter_code
_entity_poly.pdbx_strand_id
1 'polypeptide(L)'
;MARQFFDEPTADAGAHAGGSFIRITGRSGELFRTLTHELGHTYGFVHSSMWRVPATAASPIGDGVHLEYLDGWDLMGSPNSETEGLFFQSHVNAYFKTLAGWLPDTAVADGRTGGMPLIPSGRLFALYPHDSLSATGLRAIYIPASDGTTYWIGKRSLFPGNASMANGVEVRRVRLPTDIHVAVELLDVDPDFGGFFLEHSLTSGNFFEDVANGITINGGVERIDSDGNEFQFVTVIIR
;
A
#
# COMPACT_ATOMS: atom_id res chain seq x y z
N MET A 1 -16.14 24.12 -0.65
CA MET A 1 -15.95 25.37 0.12
C MET A 1 -15.33 24.96 1.44
N ALA A 2 -14.01 25.12 1.59
CA ALA A 2 -13.33 24.78 2.84
C ALA A 2 -13.87 25.69 3.95
N ARG A 3 -14.34 25.10 5.06
CA ARG A 3 -14.82 25.83 6.24
C ARG A 3 -14.03 25.35 7.44
N GLN A 4 -13.20 26.24 7.97
CA GLN A 4 -12.52 26.02 9.24
C GLN A 4 -13.49 26.35 10.37
N PHE A 5 -13.85 25.35 11.16
CA PHE A 5 -14.59 25.56 12.40
C PHE A 5 -13.58 25.83 13.52
N PHE A 6 -13.52 27.09 13.96
CA PHE A 6 -12.91 27.42 15.24
C PHE A 6 -13.93 27.11 16.35
N ASP A 7 -13.46 26.66 17.51
CA ASP A 7 -14.23 26.52 18.76
C ASP A 7 -15.01 25.21 19.03
N GLU A 8 -14.60 24.05 18.48
CA GLU A 8 -15.00 22.78 19.09
C GLU A 8 -13.94 22.28 20.10
N PRO A 9 -14.31 22.08 21.39
CA PRO A 9 -13.37 21.67 22.44
C PRO A 9 -12.95 20.19 22.32
N THR A 10 -13.57 19.44 21.42
CA THR A 10 -13.26 18.03 21.16
C THR A 10 -12.23 17.88 20.04
N ALA A 11 -11.25 17.01 20.27
CA ALA A 11 -10.19 16.65 19.35
C ALA A 11 -10.71 15.82 18.16
N ASP A 12 -10.86 16.45 16.99
CA ASP A 12 -11.46 15.85 15.79
C ASP A 12 -10.81 16.38 14.50
N ALA A 13 -10.86 15.59 13.43
CA ALA A 13 -10.44 16.01 12.10
C ALA A 13 -11.14 15.20 11.01
N GLY A 14 -11.27 15.83 9.85
CA GLY A 14 -11.82 15.16 8.68
C GLY A 14 -11.76 16.04 7.43
N ALA A 15 -11.66 15.39 6.27
CA ALA A 15 -11.63 16.04 4.98
C ALA A 15 -12.29 15.15 3.92
N HIS A 16 -12.79 15.79 2.87
CA HIS A 16 -13.36 15.08 1.73
C HIS A 16 -12.28 14.86 0.66
N ALA A 17 -12.28 13.68 0.04
CA ALA A 17 -11.50 13.42 -1.16
C ALA A 17 -11.78 14.50 -2.22
N GLY A 18 -10.71 15.10 -2.77
CA GLY A 18 -10.78 16.24 -3.69
C GLY A 18 -10.85 17.62 -3.03
N GLY A 19 -10.68 17.70 -1.70
CA GLY A 19 -10.39 18.95 -0.99
C GLY A 19 -11.54 19.93 -0.83
N SER A 20 -12.79 19.47 -1.01
CA SER A 20 -13.96 20.34 -0.88
C SER A 20 -14.25 20.81 0.56
N PHE A 21 -13.69 20.10 1.55
CA PHE A 21 -13.85 20.29 3.00
C PHE A 21 -12.57 19.83 3.74
N ILE A 22 -12.15 20.58 4.76
CA ILE A 22 -11.09 20.22 5.73
C ILE A 22 -11.50 20.81 7.09
N ARG A 23 -11.46 19.99 8.14
CA ARG A 23 -11.67 20.38 9.54
C ARG A 23 -10.56 19.81 10.42
N ILE A 24 -10.04 20.62 11.33
CA ILE A 24 -9.01 20.22 12.31
C ILE A 24 -9.28 20.94 13.63
N THR A 25 -9.47 20.21 14.73
CA THR A 25 -9.70 20.76 16.08
C THR A 25 -8.93 19.98 17.16
N GLY A 26 -8.49 20.68 18.22
CA GLY A 26 -8.17 20.09 19.54
C GLY A 26 -6.98 19.12 19.72
N ARG A 27 -6.21 18.72 18.69
CA ARG A 27 -5.10 17.75 18.81
C ARG A 27 -3.70 18.38 18.70
N SER A 28 -3.20 19.09 19.71
CA SER A 28 -1.86 19.72 19.62
C SER A 28 -0.70 18.71 19.50
N GLY A 29 -0.79 17.55 20.16
CA GLY A 29 0.25 16.51 20.13
C GLY A 29 0.32 15.70 18.83
N GLU A 30 -0.78 15.62 18.08
CA GLU A 30 -0.90 14.84 16.84
C GLU A 30 -1.21 15.72 15.61
N LEU A 31 -1.15 17.05 15.79
CA LEU A 31 -1.61 18.03 14.82
C LEU A 31 -0.95 17.82 13.46
N PHE A 32 0.36 17.60 13.44
CA PHE A 32 1.11 17.41 12.20
C PHE A 32 0.63 16.17 11.44
N ARG A 33 0.36 15.07 12.14
CA ARG A 33 -0.07 13.78 11.55
C ARG A 33 -1.47 13.92 10.95
N THR A 34 -2.37 14.45 11.78
CA THR A 34 -3.75 14.70 11.42
C THR A 34 -3.83 15.68 10.26
N LEU A 35 -3.10 16.80 10.30
CA LEU A 35 -3.05 17.76 9.21
C LEU A 35 -2.50 17.15 7.92
N THR A 36 -1.46 16.31 7.99
CA THR A 36 -0.90 15.68 6.79
C THR A 36 -1.88 14.66 6.19
N HIS A 37 -2.61 13.91 7.03
CA HIS A 37 -3.69 13.00 6.60
C HIS A 37 -4.83 13.76 5.93
N GLU A 38 -5.35 14.81 6.58
CA GLU A 38 -6.43 15.63 6.02
C GLU A 38 -5.99 16.36 4.75
N LEU A 39 -4.73 16.77 4.67
CA LEU A 39 -4.16 17.34 3.45
C LEU A 39 -4.08 16.29 2.34
N GLY A 40 -3.81 15.02 2.66
CA GLY A 40 -3.85 13.91 1.71
C GLY A 40 -5.19 13.79 0.99
N HIS A 41 -6.31 13.99 1.70
CA HIS A 41 -7.63 14.01 1.09
C HIS A 41 -7.79 15.09 0.01
N THR A 42 -7.03 16.20 0.07
CA THR A 42 -7.04 17.22 -0.99
C THR A 42 -6.43 16.73 -2.32
N TYR A 43 -5.55 15.73 -2.26
CA TYR A 43 -4.98 15.04 -3.42
C TYR A 43 -5.87 13.89 -3.94
N GLY A 44 -7.07 13.73 -3.39
CA GLY A 44 -7.98 12.63 -3.73
C GLY A 44 -7.63 11.32 -3.02
N PHE A 45 -6.72 11.35 -2.03
CA PHE A 45 -6.44 10.17 -1.23
C PHE A 45 -7.70 9.82 -0.44
N VAL A 46 -7.99 8.53 -0.39
CA VAL A 46 -9.07 7.93 0.39
C VAL A 46 -8.44 7.21 1.57
N HIS A 47 -9.23 6.71 2.52
CA HIS A 47 -8.63 5.93 3.60
C HIS A 47 -7.98 4.67 3.03
N SER A 48 -6.84 4.35 3.61
CA SER A 48 -6.26 3.03 3.46
C SER A 48 -6.72 2.17 4.63
N SER A 49 -6.79 0.87 4.43
CA SER A 49 -7.35 -0.06 5.40
C SER A 49 -6.66 -1.40 5.29
N MET A 50 -6.95 -2.31 6.20
CA MET A 50 -6.51 -3.69 6.10
C MET A 50 -7.69 -4.59 5.76
N TRP A 51 -7.49 -5.52 4.83
CA TRP A 51 -8.38 -6.65 4.64
C TRP A 51 -7.88 -7.82 5.47
N ARG A 52 -8.71 -8.30 6.40
CA ARG A 52 -8.35 -9.43 7.27
C ARG A 52 -9.22 -10.62 6.99
N VAL A 53 -8.60 -11.74 6.68
CA VAL A 53 -9.25 -13.05 6.61
C VAL A 53 -9.01 -13.85 7.90
N PRO A 54 -9.85 -14.84 8.24
CA PRO A 54 -9.54 -15.78 9.32
C PRO A 54 -8.21 -16.50 9.06
N ALA A 55 -7.48 -16.86 10.11
CA ALA A 55 -6.21 -17.61 9.99
C ALA A 55 -6.36 -18.98 9.29
N THR A 56 -7.59 -19.50 9.20
CA THR A 56 -7.93 -20.74 8.50
C THR A 56 -8.34 -20.52 7.04
N ALA A 57 -8.30 -19.28 6.54
CA ALA A 57 -8.69 -18.96 5.18
C ALA A 57 -7.70 -19.56 4.18
N ALA A 58 -8.22 -20.07 3.07
CA ALA A 58 -7.40 -20.61 1.99
C ALA A 58 -6.80 -19.52 1.08
N SER A 59 -7.28 -18.28 1.19
CA SER A 59 -6.88 -17.17 0.33
C SER A 59 -6.96 -15.84 1.07
N PRO A 60 -5.99 -14.93 0.87
CA PRO A 60 -5.97 -13.60 1.49
C PRO A 60 -7.01 -12.63 0.93
N ILE A 61 -7.74 -13.01 -0.12
CA ILE A 61 -8.87 -12.23 -0.68
C ILE A 61 -10.22 -12.91 -0.46
N GLY A 62 -10.24 -14.03 0.29
CA GLY A 62 -11.47 -14.75 0.64
C GLY A 62 -12.34 -14.00 1.65
N ASP A 63 -13.31 -14.70 2.23
CA ASP A 63 -14.26 -14.14 3.20
C ASP A 63 -13.53 -13.53 4.40
N GLY A 64 -13.51 -12.21 4.43
CA GLY A 64 -12.78 -11.41 5.40
C GLY A 64 -13.56 -10.17 5.80
N VAL A 65 -12.90 -9.33 6.60
CA VAL A 65 -13.47 -8.09 7.10
C VAL A 65 -12.57 -6.93 6.73
N HIS A 66 -13.22 -5.83 6.34
CA HIS A 66 -12.58 -4.53 6.19
C HIS A 66 -12.31 -3.95 7.58
N LEU A 67 -11.06 -3.58 7.85
CA LEU A 67 -10.63 -2.96 9.09
C LEU A 67 -10.06 -1.58 8.79
N GLU A 68 -10.92 -0.58 8.94
CA GLU A 68 -10.53 0.82 8.83
C GLU A 68 -9.49 1.18 9.90
N TYR A 69 -8.54 2.03 9.52
CA TYR A 69 -7.44 2.48 10.36
C TYR A 69 -6.41 1.43 10.81
N LEU A 70 -6.43 0.22 10.22
CA LEU A 70 -5.48 -0.85 10.54
C LEU A 70 -4.38 -1.07 9.50
N ASP A 71 -4.23 -0.16 8.54
CA ASP A 71 -3.02 -0.10 7.71
C ASP A 71 -2.00 0.84 8.37
N GLY A 72 -1.28 0.31 9.36
CA GLY A 72 -0.30 1.06 10.15
C GLY A 72 0.90 1.59 9.36
N TRP A 73 1.07 1.15 8.11
CA TRP A 73 2.21 1.46 7.25
C TRP A 73 1.94 2.63 6.30
N ASP A 74 0.70 3.11 6.27
CA ASP A 74 0.22 4.16 5.40
C ASP A 74 -0.31 5.35 6.20
N LEU A 75 0.06 6.56 5.79
CA LEU A 75 -0.47 7.79 6.38
C LEU A 75 -2.01 7.86 6.35
N MET A 76 -2.61 7.40 5.26
CA MET A 76 -4.06 7.33 5.08
C MET A 76 -4.68 6.13 5.78
N GLY A 77 -3.84 5.20 6.26
CA GLY A 77 -4.23 3.93 6.83
C GLY A 77 -4.19 3.88 8.34
N SER A 78 -3.35 4.69 8.98
CA SER A 78 -3.42 4.88 10.43
C SER A 78 -2.57 6.09 10.81
N PRO A 79 -3.11 7.32 10.69
CA PRO A 79 -2.31 8.54 10.82
C PRO A 79 -1.67 8.66 12.20
N ASN A 80 -2.25 8.01 13.22
CA ASN A 80 -1.78 8.04 14.61
C ASN A 80 -1.14 6.72 15.08
N SER A 81 -0.99 5.70 14.22
CA SER A 81 -0.39 4.44 14.66
C SER A 81 1.05 4.65 15.15
N GLU A 82 1.36 4.11 16.32
CA GLU A 82 2.73 3.98 16.82
C GLU A 82 3.35 2.63 16.43
N THR A 83 2.89 2.00 15.35
CA THR A 83 3.46 0.74 14.87
C THR A 83 4.99 0.89 14.80
N GLU A 84 5.68 0.10 15.62
CA GLU A 84 7.15 0.08 15.79
C GLU A 84 7.79 1.36 16.36
N GLY A 85 7.03 2.34 16.86
CA GLY A 85 7.57 3.60 17.36
C GLY A 85 8.22 4.45 16.25
N LEU A 86 7.89 4.17 14.99
CA LEU A 86 8.50 4.79 13.81
C LEU A 86 7.62 5.93 13.28
N PHE A 87 7.44 6.94 14.13
CA PHE A 87 6.54 8.10 13.96
C PHE A 87 6.68 8.90 12.66
N PHE A 88 7.81 8.79 11.95
CA PHE A 88 8.14 9.59 10.76
C PHE A 88 8.22 8.79 9.45
N GLN A 89 7.85 7.51 9.46
CA GLN A 89 8.09 6.61 8.33
C GLN A 89 6.84 6.17 7.58
N SER A 90 5.63 6.50 8.05
CA SER A 90 4.37 6.16 7.38
C SER A 90 4.15 7.02 6.13
N HIS A 91 4.97 6.79 5.09
CA HIS A 91 4.74 7.33 3.76
C HIS A 91 3.44 6.74 3.19
N VAL A 92 2.72 7.52 2.38
CA VAL A 92 1.61 6.98 1.59
C VAL A 92 2.09 5.88 0.64
N ASN A 93 1.24 4.91 0.37
CA ASN A 93 1.52 3.78 -0.51
C ASN A 93 1.77 4.20 -1.96
N ALA A 94 2.28 3.25 -2.75
CA ALA A 94 2.58 3.43 -4.16
C ALA A 94 1.39 3.94 -4.99
N TYR A 95 0.16 3.46 -4.72
CA TYR A 95 -1.04 3.92 -5.43
C TYR A 95 -1.29 5.42 -5.22
N PHE A 96 -1.23 5.89 -3.97
CA PHE A 96 -1.39 7.32 -3.66
C PHE A 96 -0.24 8.16 -4.21
N LYS A 97 1.00 7.68 -4.18
CA LYS A 97 2.12 8.38 -4.81
C LYS A 97 1.95 8.50 -6.33
N THR A 98 1.41 7.48 -7.00
CA THR A 98 1.06 7.57 -8.42
C THR A 98 -0.09 8.55 -8.64
N LEU A 99 -1.16 8.49 -7.82
CA LEU A 99 -2.31 9.38 -7.94
C LEU A 99 -1.92 10.87 -7.82
N ALA A 100 -0.97 11.19 -6.93
CA ALA A 100 -0.45 12.55 -6.77
C ALA A 100 0.67 12.92 -7.76
N GLY A 101 1.08 12.01 -8.66
CA GLY A 101 2.17 12.24 -9.62
C GLY A 101 3.56 12.32 -9.00
N TRP A 102 3.75 11.79 -7.79
CA TRP A 102 5.04 11.77 -7.09
C TRP A 102 5.96 10.66 -7.60
N LEU A 103 5.38 9.59 -8.16
CA LEU A 103 6.13 8.63 -8.97
C LEU A 103 6.01 9.03 -10.46
N PRO A 104 7.13 9.17 -11.18
CA PRO A 104 7.06 9.34 -12.63
C PRO A 104 6.50 8.07 -13.29
N ASP A 105 5.87 8.21 -14.46
CA ASP A 105 5.28 7.08 -15.20
C ASP A 105 6.28 5.96 -15.45
N THR A 106 7.56 6.29 -15.66
CA THR A 106 8.63 5.30 -15.84
C THR A 106 8.94 4.46 -14.59
N ALA A 107 8.45 4.86 -13.42
CA ALA A 107 8.57 4.15 -12.16
C ALA A 107 7.35 3.26 -11.83
N VAL A 108 6.35 3.22 -12.71
CA VAL A 108 5.11 2.46 -12.53
C VAL A 108 4.92 1.55 -13.73
N ALA A 109 4.79 0.24 -13.52
CA ALA A 109 4.54 -0.71 -14.61
C ALA A 109 3.16 -1.36 -14.51
N ASP A 110 2.54 -1.57 -15.67
CA ASP A 110 1.44 -2.52 -15.80
C ASP A 110 1.99 -3.95 -15.73
N GLY A 111 1.56 -4.74 -14.75
CA GLY A 111 1.99 -6.12 -14.58
C GLY A 111 1.56 -7.05 -15.73
N ARG A 112 0.59 -6.65 -16.56
CA ARG A 112 0.13 -7.42 -17.73
C ARG A 112 0.98 -7.21 -18.97
N THR A 113 1.54 -6.00 -19.14
CA THR A 113 2.20 -5.59 -20.40
C THR A 113 3.65 -5.13 -20.22
N GLY A 114 4.01 -4.63 -19.05
CA GLY A 114 5.34 -4.16 -18.70
C GLY A 114 6.30 -5.28 -18.29
N GLY A 115 7.37 -4.87 -17.62
CA GLY A 115 8.39 -5.78 -17.07
C GLY A 115 9.46 -6.19 -18.08
N MET A 116 10.36 -7.05 -17.61
CA MET A 116 11.37 -7.69 -18.44
C MET A 116 10.70 -8.68 -19.42
N PRO A 117 11.43 -9.14 -20.46
CA PRO A 117 10.89 -10.13 -21.41
C PRO A 117 10.24 -11.31 -20.72
N LEU A 118 9.16 -11.81 -21.32
CA LEU A 118 8.37 -12.91 -20.79
C LEU A 118 9.28 -14.12 -20.57
N ILE A 119 9.38 -14.58 -19.33
CA ILE A 119 9.98 -15.85 -18.98
C ILE A 119 8.90 -16.94 -19.02
N PRO A 120 9.23 -18.25 -19.14
CA PRO A 120 8.23 -19.31 -19.19
C PRO A 120 7.24 -19.29 -18.01
N SER A 121 7.63 -18.67 -16.90
CA SER A 121 6.87 -18.52 -15.66
C SER A 121 6.23 -17.14 -15.47
N GLY A 122 6.08 -16.31 -16.50
CA GLY A 122 5.42 -14.99 -16.42
C GLY A 122 6.31 -13.81 -16.78
N ARG A 123 5.97 -12.62 -16.29
CA ARG A 123 6.76 -11.39 -16.44
C ARG A 123 7.56 -11.11 -15.18
N LEU A 124 8.85 -10.81 -15.33
CA LEU A 124 9.75 -10.53 -14.23
C LEU A 124 9.95 -9.01 -14.07
N PHE A 125 9.93 -8.53 -12.84
CA PHE A 125 10.10 -7.12 -12.50
C PHE A 125 11.17 -6.99 -11.41
N ALA A 126 12.04 -5.98 -11.50
CA ALA A 126 12.92 -5.57 -10.40
C ALA A 126 12.25 -4.38 -9.69
N LEU A 127 11.67 -4.62 -8.52
CA LEU A 127 10.88 -3.64 -7.78
C LEU A 127 11.71 -3.01 -6.66
N TYR A 128 11.97 -1.71 -6.79
CA TYR A 128 12.70 -0.90 -5.83
C TYR A 128 11.74 -0.27 -4.79
N PRO A 129 12.22 0.06 -3.59
CA PRO A 129 11.40 0.68 -2.56
C PRO A 129 10.91 2.06 -2.97
N HIS A 130 9.61 2.32 -2.79
CA HIS A 130 9.01 3.61 -3.16
C HIS A 130 9.21 4.70 -2.09
N ASP A 131 9.66 4.33 -0.90
CA ASP A 131 9.92 5.19 0.24
C ASP A 131 11.42 5.51 0.46
N SER A 132 12.30 5.03 -0.42
CA SER A 132 13.73 5.39 -0.42
C SER A 132 14.01 6.62 -1.30
N LEU A 133 14.81 7.55 -0.78
CA LEU A 133 15.29 8.72 -1.53
C LEU A 133 16.34 8.34 -2.60
N SER A 134 17.07 7.25 -2.42
CA SER A 134 18.12 6.83 -3.36
C SER A 134 17.59 5.91 -4.46
N ALA A 135 16.46 5.24 -4.23
CA ALA A 135 15.89 4.30 -5.17
C ALA A 135 15.47 5.00 -6.47
N THR A 136 15.94 4.46 -7.59
CA THR A 136 15.51 4.86 -8.94
C THR A 136 14.98 3.63 -9.69
N GLY A 137 14.31 3.85 -10.83
CA GLY A 137 13.68 2.78 -11.60
C GLY A 137 12.26 2.44 -11.13
N LEU A 138 11.87 1.18 -11.31
CA LEU A 138 10.50 0.69 -11.07
C LEU A 138 10.21 0.61 -9.56
N ARG A 139 9.18 1.30 -9.10
CA ARG A 139 8.80 1.40 -7.67
C ARG A 139 7.34 1.03 -7.39
N ALA A 140 6.56 0.78 -8.43
CA ALA A 140 5.20 0.29 -8.32
C ALA A 140 4.84 -0.61 -9.49
N ILE A 141 4.05 -1.64 -9.23
CA ILE A 141 3.39 -2.44 -10.27
C ILE A 141 1.90 -2.36 -10.02
N TYR A 142 1.10 -2.10 -11.06
CA TYR A 142 -0.35 -2.22 -10.98
C TYR A 142 -0.82 -3.36 -11.89
N ILE A 143 -1.83 -4.09 -11.46
CA ILE A 143 -2.41 -5.20 -12.20
C ILE A 143 -3.93 -5.03 -12.17
N PRO A 144 -4.54 -4.52 -13.25
CA PRO A 144 -5.97 -4.50 -13.35
C PRO A 144 -6.50 -5.94 -13.30
N ALA A 145 -7.62 -6.15 -12.63
CA ALA A 145 -8.41 -7.38 -12.66
C ALA A 145 -9.63 -7.17 -13.59
N SER A 146 -10.38 -8.23 -13.88
CA SER A 146 -11.56 -8.14 -14.76
C SER A 146 -12.82 -7.60 -14.05
N ASP A 147 -12.86 -7.71 -12.72
CA ASP A 147 -13.99 -7.31 -11.87
C ASP A 147 -13.95 -5.84 -11.42
N GLY A 148 -13.03 -5.04 -11.97
CA GLY A 148 -12.82 -3.64 -11.58
C GLY A 148 -11.86 -3.44 -10.41
N THR A 149 -11.35 -4.53 -9.80
CA THR A 149 -10.24 -4.48 -8.86
C THR A 149 -8.94 -4.13 -9.59
N THR A 150 -8.02 -3.44 -8.92
CA THR A 150 -6.63 -3.28 -9.34
C THR A 150 -5.72 -3.63 -8.18
N TYR A 151 -4.79 -4.57 -8.39
CA TYR A 151 -3.76 -4.86 -7.42
C TYR A 151 -2.59 -3.91 -7.59
N TRP A 152 -2.11 -3.34 -6.49
CA TRP A 152 -0.91 -2.51 -6.43
C TRP A 152 0.15 -3.21 -5.61
N ILE A 153 1.35 -3.34 -6.18
CA ILE A 153 2.49 -3.97 -5.54
C ILE A 153 3.53 -2.89 -5.28
N GLY A 154 4.02 -2.81 -4.04
CA GLY A 154 5.05 -1.87 -3.61
C GLY A 154 6.12 -2.57 -2.79
N LYS A 155 7.33 -2.00 -2.76
CA LYS A 155 8.35 -2.34 -1.78
C LYS A 155 8.59 -1.13 -0.87
N ARG A 156 8.89 -1.41 0.39
CA ARG A 156 9.30 -0.40 1.39
C ARG A 156 10.65 -0.78 1.97
N SER A 157 11.47 0.20 2.32
CA SER A 157 12.78 0.00 2.96
C SER A 157 12.95 0.81 4.24
N LEU A 158 12.02 1.71 4.58
CA LEU A 158 12.15 2.51 5.80
C LEU A 158 11.81 1.75 7.08
N PHE A 159 11.30 0.52 6.99
CA PHE A 159 10.88 -0.31 8.14
C PHE A 159 11.82 -1.52 8.36
N PRO A 160 13.12 -1.33 8.63
CA PRO A 160 14.07 -2.44 8.75
C PRO A 160 13.85 -3.30 10.00
N GLY A 161 13.07 -2.82 10.98
CA GLY A 161 12.65 -3.60 12.14
C GLY A 161 11.59 -4.66 11.82
N ASN A 162 10.86 -4.47 10.72
CA ASN A 162 9.86 -5.39 10.24
C ASN A 162 10.46 -6.38 9.22
N ALA A 163 10.72 -7.60 9.66
CA ALA A 163 11.34 -8.62 8.81
C ALA A 163 10.51 -8.94 7.56
N SER A 164 9.17 -8.94 7.67
CA SER A 164 8.27 -9.17 6.54
C SER A 164 8.42 -8.08 5.47
N MET A 165 8.38 -6.80 5.85
CA MET A 165 8.53 -5.68 4.92
C MET A 165 9.95 -5.53 4.38
N ALA A 166 10.95 -5.79 5.22
CA ALA A 166 12.34 -5.76 4.81
C ALA A 166 12.59 -6.75 3.65
N ASN A 167 11.98 -7.94 3.71
CA ASN A 167 12.21 -9.06 2.79
C ASN A 167 11.05 -9.36 1.83
N GLY A 168 10.10 -8.42 1.68
CA GLY A 168 8.85 -8.67 0.97
C GLY A 168 8.26 -7.44 0.29
N VAL A 169 7.25 -7.69 -0.55
CA VAL A 169 6.44 -6.65 -1.19
C VAL A 169 5.06 -6.55 -0.56
N GLU A 170 4.55 -5.34 -0.38
CA GLU A 170 3.16 -5.12 0.00
C GLU A 170 2.25 -5.34 -1.22
N VAL A 171 1.10 -5.98 -1.01
CA VAL A 171 0.06 -6.13 -2.03
C VAL A 171 -1.21 -5.43 -1.55
N ARG A 172 -1.69 -4.48 -2.34
CA ARG A 172 -2.87 -3.69 -2.05
C ARG A 172 -3.96 -3.97 -3.07
N ARG A 173 -5.18 -4.15 -2.59
CA ARG A 173 -6.39 -4.24 -3.40
C ARG A 173 -7.02 -2.86 -3.48
N VAL A 174 -7.14 -2.33 -4.70
CA VAL A 174 -7.81 -1.06 -4.95
C VAL A 174 -9.09 -1.30 -5.74
N ARG A 175 -10.21 -0.79 -5.25
CA ARG A 175 -11.51 -0.82 -5.92
C ARG A 175 -11.99 0.61 -6.06
N LEU A 176 -12.16 1.07 -7.31
CA LEU A 176 -12.55 2.45 -7.60
C LEU A 176 -13.84 2.78 -6.83
N PRO A 177 -13.83 3.76 -5.92
CA PRO A 177 -14.80 3.78 -4.85
C PRO A 177 -16.16 4.32 -5.26
N THR A 178 -17.20 3.77 -4.63
CA THR A 178 -18.38 4.55 -4.22
C THR A 178 -18.24 5.13 -2.82
N ASP A 179 -17.25 4.68 -2.03
CA ASP A 179 -17.02 5.04 -0.63
C ASP A 179 -15.50 5.19 -0.32
N ILE A 180 -15.15 6.32 0.31
CA ILE A 180 -13.82 6.74 0.75
C ILE A 180 -13.21 5.79 1.79
N HIS A 181 -14.02 5.04 2.53
CA HIS A 181 -13.53 4.21 3.62
C HIS A 181 -12.99 2.85 3.15
N VAL A 182 -13.47 2.31 2.02
CA VAL A 182 -13.23 0.89 1.63
C VAL A 182 -12.44 0.69 0.33
N ALA A 183 -11.89 1.77 -0.20
CA ALA A 183 -11.35 1.79 -1.56
C ALA A 183 -9.98 1.12 -1.69
N VAL A 184 -9.13 1.23 -0.66
CA VAL A 184 -7.73 0.82 -0.67
C VAL A 184 -7.49 -0.09 0.54
N GLU A 185 -7.17 -1.35 0.27
CA GLU A 185 -6.98 -2.37 1.30
C GLU A 185 -5.58 -2.99 1.15
N LEU A 186 -4.78 -2.91 2.21
CA LEU A 186 -3.61 -3.76 2.39
C LEU A 186 -4.08 -5.19 2.60
N LEU A 187 -3.55 -6.11 1.80
CA LEU A 187 -3.78 -7.53 1.97
C LEU A 187 -2.66 -8.10 2.84
N ASP A 188 -3.05 -8.93 3.80
CA ASP A 188 -2.13 -9.85 4.44
C ASP A 188 -1.86 -11.00 3.46
N VAL A 189 -0.67 -11.01 2.84
CA VAL A 189 -0.23 -12.03 1.89
C VAL A 189 0.92 -12.88 2.44
N ASP A 190 1.13 -12.83 3.75
CA ASP A 190 2.07 -13.74 4.44
C ASP A 190 1.43 -15.13 4.57
N PRO A 191 2.11 -16.22 4.17
CA PRO A 191 1.56 -17.59 4.26
C PRO A 191 1.12 -18.00 5.68
N ASP A 192 1.66 -17.42 6.74
CA ASP A 192 1.28 -17.70 8.12
C ASP A 192 0.19 -16.72 8.61
N PHE A 193 -0.95 -16.66 7.89
CA PHE A 193 -2.12 -15.74 8.02
C PHE A 193 -2.79 -15.59 9.43
N GLY A 194 -2.13 -15.94 10.53
CA GLY A 194 -2.63 -15.87 11.91
C GLY A 194 -1.82 -14.99 12.85
N GLY A 195 -0.80 -14.28 12.37
CA GLY A 195 0.09 -13.42 13.16
C GLY A 195 -0.50 -12.06 13.56
N PHE A 196 0.31 -11.28 14.29
CA PHE A 196 0.07 -9.85 14.47
C PHE A 196 0.15 -9.16 13.11
N PHE A 197 -0.62 -8.09 12.90
CA PHE A 197 -0.77 -7.30 11.65
C PHE A 197 0.53 -6.70 11.06
N LEU A 198 1.67 -7.08 11.61
CA LEU A 198 2.99 -6.62 11.23
C LEU A 198 3.54 -7.42 10.05
N GLU A 199 3.16 -8.69 9.92
CA GLU A 199 3.66 -9.62 8.90
C GLU A 199 2.61 -9.78 7.81
N HIS A 200 2.69 -8.94 6.77
CA HIS A 200 1.69 -8.90 5.70
C HIS A 200 2.28 -9.04 4.30
N SER A 201 3.62 -9.02 4.19
CA SER A 201 4.31 -8.84 2.92
C SER A 201 4.48 -10.18 2.21
N LEU A 202 4.47 -10.12 0.88
CA LEU A 202 4.77 -11.27 0.05
C LEU A 202 6.28 -11.47 0.00
N THR A 203 6.77 -12.35 0.88
CA THR A 203 8.20 -12.66 1.01
C THR A 203 8.70 -13.60 -0.10
N SER A 204 10.03 -13.66 -0.26
CA SER A 204 10.68 -14.50 -1.26
C SER A 204 10.25 -15.97 -1.17
N GLY A 205 9.81 -16.54 -2.28
CA GLY A 205 9.38 -17.95 -2.40
C GLY A 205 7.89 -18.17 -2.16
N ASN A 206 7.17 -17.15 -1.69
CA ASN A 206 5.72 -17.19 -1.50
C ASN A 206 4.98 -16.59 -2.69
N PHE A 207 3.68 -16.87 -2.77
CA PHE A 207 2.82 -16.36 -3.83
C PHE A 207 1.46 -15.91 -3.31
N PHE A 208 0.91 -14.91 -4.00
CA PHE A 208 -0.48 -14.50 -3.93
C PHE A 208 -1.18 -14.96 -5.21
N GLU A 209 -2.40 -15.48 -5.09
CA GLU A 209 -3.21 -15.88 -6.24
C GLU A 209 -4.65 -15.34 -6.12
N ASP A 210 -5.09 -14.70 -7.20
CA ASP A 210 -6.49 -14.44 -7.51
C ASP A 210 -6.89 -15.33 -8.69
N VAL A 211 -7.41 -16.51 -8.34
CA VAL A 211 -7.83 -17.53 -9.31
C VAL A 211 -8.97 -17.04 -10.19
N ALA A 212 -9.88 -16.21 -9.66
CA ALA A 212 -11.04 -15.72 -10.40
C ALA A 212 -10.64 -14.80 -11.55
N ASN A 213 -9.55 -14.05 -11.37
CA ASN A 213 -9.00 -13.16 -12.39
C ASN A 213 -7.76 -13.71 -13.10
N GLY A 214 -7.34 -14.94 -12.80
CA GLY A 214 -6.17 -15.59 -13.42
C GLY A 214 -4.84 -14.92 -13.11
N ILE A 215 -4.73 -14.26 -11.95
CA ILE A 215 -3.54 -13.49 -11.53
C ILE A 215 -2.76 -14.27 -10.48
N THR A 216 -1.47 -14.50 -10.72
CA THR A 216 -0.53 -14.96 -9.70
C THR A 216 0.62 -13.97 -9.56
N ILE A 217 0.97 -13.61 -8.33
CA ILE A 217 2.12 -12.76 -8.00
C ILE A 217 3.06 -13.59 -7.14
N ASN A 218 4.32 -13.75 -7.56
CA ASN A 218 5.34 -14.43 -6.78
C ASN A 218 6.33 -13.43 -6.21
N GLY A 219 6.57 -13.52 -4.90
CA GLY A 219 7.68 -12.86 -4.23
C GLY A 219 8.98 -13.53 -4.61
N GLY A 220 9.86 -12.80 -5.28
CA GLY A 220 11.18 -13.27 -5.67
C GLY A 220 12.24 -12.88 -4.65
N VAL A 221 13.47 -13.24 -4.99
CA VAL A 221 14.66 -12.95 -4.17
C VAL A 221 15.00 -11.46 -4.20
N GLU A 222 15.53 -10.98 -3.08
CA GLU A 222 16.09 -9.64 -2.98
C GLU A 222 17.51 -9.56 -3.49
N ARG A 223 17.87 -8.38 -4.01
CA ARG A 223 19.18 -8.07 -4.57
C ARG A 223 19.53 -6.62 -4.28
N ILE A 224 20.81 -6.33 -4.41
CA ILE A 224 21.38 -4.99 -4.37
C ILE A 224 21.98 -4.75 -5.75
N ASP A 225 21.68 -3.61 -6.37
CA ASP A 225 22.29 -3.22 -7.64
C ASP A 225 23.70 -2.65 -7.48
N SER A 226 24.34 -2.27 -8.58
CA SER A 226 25.69 -1.71 -8.56
C SER A 226 25.81 -0.39 -7.79
N ASP A 227 24.70 0.30 -7.60
CA ASP A 227 24.64 1.60 -6.94
C ASP A 227 24.26 1.46 -5.46
N GLY A 228 24.11 0.23 -4.96
CA GLY A 228 23.77 -0.06 -3.58
C GLY A 228 22.27 0.00 -3.28
N ASN A 229 21.41 0.09 -4.28
CA ASN A 229 19.96 0.12 -4.06
C ASN A 229 19.40 -1.30 -3.95
N GLU A 230 18.65 -1.53 -2.88
CA GLU A 230 17.90 -2.75 -2.66
C GLU A 230 16.69 -2.83 -3.58
N PHE A 231 16.43 -4.00 -4.15
CA PHE A 231 15.23 -4.31 -4.90
C PHE A 231 14.82 -5.76 -4.71
N GLN A 232 13.55 -6.06 -4.95
CA GLN A 232 13.03 -7.42 -4.94
C GLN A 232 12.54 -7.81 -6.34
N PHE A 233 12.87 -9.03 -6.76
CA PHE A 233 12.23 -9.56 -7.95
C PHE A 233 10.76 -9.88 -7.68
N VAL A 234 9.88 -9.51 -8.60
CA VAL A 234 8.46 -9.89 -8.56
C VAL A 234 8.13 -10.57 -9.88
N THR A 235 7.49 -11.73 -9.83
CA THR A 235 6.99 -12.38 -11.05
C THR A 235 5.47 -12.27 -11.10
N VAL A 236 4.94 -11.77 -12.22
CA VAL A 236 3.49 -11.67 -12.46
C VAL A 236 3.09 -12.65 -13.56
N ILE A 237 2.10 -13.48 -13.27
CA ILE A 237 1.54 -14.47 -14.19
C ILE A 237 0.07 -14.12 -14.43
N ILE A 238 -0.31 -14.00 -15.70
CA ILE A 238 -1.68 -13.77 -16.14
C ILE A 238 -2.07 -14.95 -17.05
N ARG A 239 -3.19 -15.61 -16.75
CA ARG A 239 -3.70 -16.78 -17.50
C ARG A 239 -5.04 -16.50 -18.15
#